data_AF-A0A3D5F6Q2-F1
#
_entry.id   AF-A0A3D5F6Q2-F1
#
_cell.length_a   1.000
_cell.length_b   1.000
_cell.length_c   1.000
_cell.angle_alpha   90.00
_cell.angle_beta   90.00
_cell.angle_gamma   90.00
#
_symmetry.space_group_name_H-M   'P 1'
#
loop_
_entity.id
_entity.type
_entity.pdbx_description
1 polymer ?
#
loop_
_entity_poly.entity_id
_entity_poly.type
_entity_poly.pdbx_seq_one_letter_code
_entity_poly.pdbx_strand_id
1 'polypeptide(L)'
;GSANDGFHEAIGDTIALSITPKYLKEIGLIDEIPDPSNDVGMLLQTALDKIAFIPFGLMVDQWRWKVMAGEVGPDDYNELWWNLREKYQGVMAPVGRDANAFDPGAKYHVPANVPYTRYFLAHILQFQFHKALCDVAGDEGPLNRCSIYGSEEAGEALNAMLEMGQSKPWQEALQTLTGTDKMDASTIVNYFQPLKTWLDEQNKDRQCGW
;
A
#
# COMPACT_ATOMS: atom_id res chain seq x y z
N GLY A 1 -1.43 11.92 -17.45
CA GLY A 1 -1.86 11.87 -16.03
C GLY A 1 -2.86 10.75 -15.87
N SER A 2 -2.95 10.19 -14.68
CA SER A 2 -3.81 9.06 -14.30
C SER A 2 -5.14 9.52 -13.71
N ALA A 3 -6.06 8.58 -13.51
CA ALA A 3 -7.41 8.87 -13.04
C ALA A 3 -7.45 9.58 -11.67
N ASN A 4 -6.49 9.28 -10.79
CA ASN A 4 -6.08 10.12 -9.65
C ASN A 4 -4.59 9.86 -9.33
N ASP A 5 -4.01 10.63 -8.40
CA ASP A 5 -2.60 10.51 -8.01
C ASP A 5 -2.20 9.10 -7.54
N GLY A 6 -3.10 8.40 -6.83
CA GLY A 6 -2.86 7.06 -6.31
C GLY A 6 -2.78 5.98 -7.40
N PHE A 7 -3.45 6.17 -8.55
CA PHE A 7 -3.36 5.23 -9.67
C PHE A 7 -1.95 5.19 -10.25
N HIS A 8 -1.32 6.35 -10.47
CA HIS A 8 0.00 6.40 -11.09
C HIS A 8 1.05 5.67 -10.25
N GLU A 9 1.02 5.90 -8.93
CA GLU A 9 1.89 5.25 -7.96
C GLU A 9 1.58 3.74 -7.84
N ALA A 10 0.31 3.34 -7.94
CA ALA A 10 -0.09 1.93 -7.79
C ALA A 10 0.29 1.05 -8.99
N ILE A 11 0.27 1.56 -10.22
CA ILE A 11 0.43 0.73 -11.43
C ILE A 11 1.79 0.03 -11.47
N GLY A 12 2.88 0.76 -11.21
CA GLY A 12 4.22 0.17 -11.19
C GLY A 12 4.36 -0.92 -10.13
N ASP A 13 3.85 -0.63 -8.93
CA ASP A 13 3.88 -1.56 -7.81
C ASP A 13 2.99 -2.80 -8.04
N THR A 14 1.88 -2.64 -8.77
CA THR A 14 0.98 -3.75 -9.14
C THR A 14 1.70 -4.77 -10.01
N ILE A 15 2.50 -4.30 -10.97
CA ILE A 15 3.32 -5.16 -11.84
C ILE A 15 4.43 -5.85 -11.02
N ALA A 16 5.04 -5.13 -10.08
CA ALA A 16 6.08 -5.68 -9.22
C ALA A 16 5.56 -6.85 -8.36
N LEU A 17 4.29 -6.83 -7.94
CA LEU A 17 3.69 -7.95 -7.19
C LEU A 17 3.61 -9.26 -8.00
N SER A 18 3.63 -9.20 -9.34
CA SER A 18 3.66 -10.38 -10.20
C SER A 18 5.05 -11.00 -10.38
N ILE A 19 6.10 -10.38 -9.82
CA ILE A 19 7.44 -10.97 -9.75
C ILE A 19 7.45 -11.99 -8.60
N THR A 20 6.89 -13.18 -8.86
CA THR A 20 6.78 -14.27 -7.90
C THR A 20 7.70 -15.45 -8.26
N PRO A 21 7.90 -16.43 -7.37
CA PRO A 21 8.65 -17.63 -7.74
C PRO A 21 8.05 -18.39 -8.93
N LYS A 22 6.73 -18.30 -9.17
CA LYS A 22 6.09 -18.82 -10.38
C LYS A 22 6.64 -18.13 -11.63
N TYR A 23 6.64 -16.80 -11.64
CA TYR A 23 7.25 -16.01 -12.72
C TYR A 23 8.73 -16.35 -12.92
N LEU A 24 9.53 -16.37 -11.84
CA LEU A 24 10.97 -16.66 -11.92
C LEU A 24 11.26 -18.03 -12.54
N LYS A 25 10.41 -19.04 -12.27
CA LYS A 25 10.51 -20.36 -12.91
C LYS A 25 10.14 -20.30 -14.38
N GLU A 26 9.05 -19.63 -14.74
CA GLU A 26 8.58 -19.50 -16.13
C GLU A 26 9.62 -18.83 -17.03
N ILE A 27 10.41 -17.88 -16.52
CA ILE A 27 11.50 -17.23 -17.26
C ILE A 27 12.86 -17.94 -17.13
N GLY A 28 12.93 -19.07 -16.41
CA GLY A 28 14.14 -19.89 -16.30
C GLY A 28 15.23 -19.34 -15.36
N LEU A 29 14.88 -18.49 -14.39
CA LEU A 29 15.83 -18.01 -13.36
C LEU A 29 15.97 -18.97 -12.17
N ILE A 30 14.99 -19.85 -11.96
CA ILE A 30 15.03 -20.91 -10.94
C ILE A 30 14.46 -22.20 -11.52
N ASP A 31 14.93 -23.35 -11.02
CA ASP A 31 14.50 -24.67 -11.51
C ASP A 31 13.16 -25.11 -10.89
N GLU A 32 12.94 -24.77 -9.62
CA GLU A 32 11.78 -25.22 -8.85
C GLU A 32 11.13 -24.05 -8.09
N ILE A 33 9.80 -24.12 -7.94
CA ILE A 33 9.04 -23.16 -7.12
C ILE A 33 9.25 -23.56 -5.66
N PRO A 34 9.76 -22.67 -4.79
CA PRO A 34 9.93 -22.97 -3.37
C PRO A 34 8.61 -23.30 -2.67
N ASP A 35 8.71 -24.14 -1.65
CA ASP A 35 7.58 -24.52 -0.81
C ASP A 35 6.92 -23.28 -0.15
N PRO A 36 5.57 -23.21 -0.02
CA PRO A 36 4.83 -22.13 0.65
C PRO A 36 5.32 -21.75 2.05
N SER A 37 5.92 -22.68 2.79
CA SER A 37 6.52 -22.37 4.09
C SER A 37 7.62 -21.31 4.03
N ASN A 38 8.25 -21.11 2.87
CA ASN A 38 9.27 -20.06 2.66
C ASN A 38 8.68 -18.67 2.40
N ASP A 39 7.36 -18.54 2.21
CA ASP A 39 6.72 -17.26 1.89
C ASP A 39 6.75 -16.28 3.07
N VAL A 40 6.77 -16.79 4.31
CA VAL A 40 6.66 -15.95 5.52
C VAL A 40 7.75 -14.88 5.57
N GLY A 41 9.00 -15.23 5.25
CA GLY A 41 10.11 -14.27 5.28
C GLY A 41 9.95 -13.17 4.23
N MET A 42 9.56 -13.54 3.00
CA MET A 42 9.31 -12.59 1.92
C MET A 42 8.12 -11.69 2.23
N LEU A 43 7.01 -12.27 2.70
CA LEU A 43 5.82 -11.52 3.10
C LEU A 43 6.13 -10.56 4.25
N LEU A 44 6.93 -10.97 5.23
CA LEU A 44 7.35 -10.09 6.32
C LEU A 44 8.15 -8.89 5.79
N GLN A 45 9.10 -9.12 4.88
CA GLN A 45 9.86 -8.05 4.24
C GLN A 45 8.94 -7.07 3.49
N THR A 46 8.01 -7.59 2.69
CA THR A 46 7.02 -6.76 1.98
C THR A 46 6.09 -6.04 2.95
N ALA A 47 5.72 -6.64 4.07
CA ALA A 47 4.89 -6.01 5.09
C ALA A 47 5.61 -4.87 5.81
N LEU A 48 6.91 -5.01 6.08
CA LEU A 48 7.74 -3.93 6.65
C LEU A 48 7.85 -2.73 5.71
N ASP A 49 7.89 -2.97 4.40
CA ASP A 49 7.90 -1.90 3.40
C ASP A 49 6.51 -1.25 3.24
N LYS A 50 5.48 -2.06 3.05
CA LYS A 50 4.14 -1.60 2.65
C LYS A 50 3.18 -1.38 3.81
N ILE A 51 3.05 -2.35 4.72
CA ILE A 51 2.06 -2.29 5.82
C ILE A 51 2.50 -1.31 6.91
N ALA A 52 3.78 -1.32 7.29
CA ALA A 52 4.29 -0.39 8.29
C ALA A 52 4.24 1.07 7.80
N PHE A 53 4.26 1.28 6.48
CA PHE A 53 4.11 2.59 5.87
C PHE A 53 2.69 3.15 5.95
N ILE A 54 1.64 2.33 5.74
CA ILE A 54 0.25 2.81 5.58
C ILE A 54 -0.18 3.80 6.68
N PRO A 55 0.04 3.55 7.98
CA PRO A 55 -0.37 4.50 9.01
C PRO A 55 0.47 5.78 9.02
N PHE A 56 1.77 5.72 8.64
CA PHE A 56 2.59 6.91 8.40
C PHE A 56 2.05 7.72 7.21
N GLY A 57 1.71 7.03 6.12
CA GLY A 57 1.08 7.59 4.93
C GLY A 57 -0.13 8.46 5.27
N LEU A 58 -1.03 7.90 6.07
CA LEU A 58 -2.24 8.56 6.53
C LEU A 58 -1.95 9.75 7.45
N MET A 59 -1.09 9.56 8.46
CA MET A 59 -0.91 10.56 9.51
C MET A 59 -0.22 11.84 9.03
N VAL A 60 0.65 11.76 8.00
CA VAL A 60 1.28 12.95 7.39
C VAL A 60 0.23 13.91 6.84
N ASP A 61 -0.74 13.42 6.06
CA ASP A 61 -1.75 14.30 5.48
C ASP A 61 -2.86 14.65 6.47
N GLN A 62 -3.17 13.80 7.45
CA GLN A 62 -4.01 14.21 8.60
C GLN A 62 -3.44 15.43 9.32
N TRP A 63 -2.12 15.46 9.55
CA TRP A 63 -1.45 16.62 10.11
C TRP A 63 -1.59 17.85 9.20
N ARG A 64 -1.28 17.69 7.90
CA ARG A 64 -1.33 18.80 6.93
C ARG A 64 -2.73 19.38 6.79
N TRP A 65 -3.77 18.55 6.74
CA TRP A 65 -5.15 19.02 6.60
C TRP A 65 -5.59 19.83 7.79
N LYS A 66 -5.26 19.40 9.02
CA LYS A 66 -5.57 20.16 10.24
C LYS A 66 -4.87 21.51 10.29
N VAL A 67 -3.60 21.55 9.89
CA VAL A 67 -2.83 22.79 9.77
C VAL A 67 -3.44 23.72 8.70
N MET A 68 -3.72 23.20 7.51
CA MET A 68 -4.26 23.99 6.39
C MET A 68 -5.71 24.46 6.64
N ALA A 69 -6.49 23.72 7.42
CA ALA A 69 -7.82 24.11 7.85
C ALA A 69 -7.81 25.17 8.97
N GLY A 70 -6.65 25.46 9.56
CA GLY A 70 -6.53 26.37 10.70
C GLY A 70 -7.02 25.79 12.03
N GLU A 71 -7.21 24.47 12.11
CA GLU A 71 -7.63 23.79 13.35
C GLU A 71 -6.52 23.80 14.42
N VAL A 72 -5.26 23.93 13.98
CA VAL A 72 -4.07 23.88 14.84
C VAL A 72 -3.16 25.05 14.49
N GLY A 73 -2.66 25.75 15.51
CA GLY A 73 -1.75 26.88 15.37
C GLY A 73 -0.27 26.46 15.33
N PRO A 74 0.65 27.34 14.91
CA PRO A 74 2.08 27.02 14.81
C PRO A 74 2.71 26.48 16.09
N ASP A 75 2.26 26.96 17.26
CA ASP A 75 2.76 26.52 18.57
C ASP A 75 2.43 25.05 18.86
N ASP A 76 1.39 24.51 18.24
CA ASP A 76 0.87 23.16 18.46
C ASP A 76 1.21 22.19 17.31
N TYR A 77 1.90 22.66 16.27
CA TYR A 77 2.26 21.85 15.10
C TYR A 77 3.04 20.60 15.47
N ASN A 78 4.04 20.75 16.33
CA ASN A 78 4.92 19.64 16.67
C ASN A 78 4.23 18.66 17.62
N GLU A 79 3.42 19.16 18.55
CA GLU A 79 2.61 18.32 19.44
C GLU A 79 1.62 17.47 18.62
N LEU A 80 0.88 18.08 17.69
CA LEU A 80 -0.04 17.36 16.81
C LEU A 80 0.67 16.25 16.03
N TRP A 81 1.87 16.52 15.51
CA TRP A 81 2.65 15.52 14.77
C TRP A 81 2.94 14.28 15.61
N TRP A 82 3.42 14.46 16.84
CA TRP A 82 3.72 13.34 17.73
C TRP A 82 2.46 12.64 18.26
N ASN A 83 1.39 13.38 18.54
CA ASN A 83 0.09 12.80 18.89
C ASN A 83 -0.45 11.89 17.77
N LEU A 84 -0.30 12.30 16.50
CA LEU A 84 -0.71 11.50 15.34
C LEU A 84 0.22 10.30 15.11
N ARG A 85 1.54 10.46 15.30
CA ARG A 85 2.54 9.37 15.25
C ARG A 85 2.22 8.28 16.27
N GLU A 86 1.92 8.65 17.50
CA GLU A 86 1.56 7.70 18.56
C GLU A 86 0.20 7.05 18.25
N LYS A 87 -0.81 7.85 17.91
CA LYS A 87 -2.16 7.34 17.59
C LYS A 87 -2.18 6.32 16.46
N TYR A 88 -1.48 6.59 15.35
CA TYR A 88 -1.56 5.76 14.15
C TYR A 88 -0.46 4.69 14.06
N GLN A 89 0.72 4.91 14.67
CA GLN A 89 1.86 4.00 14.55
C GLN A 89 2.33 3.40 15.88
N GLY A 90 1.91 3.93 17.03
CA GLY A 90 2.46 3.52 18.33
C GLY A 90 3.91 3.94 18.53
N VAL A 91 4.33 5.03 17.88
CA VAL A 91 5.70 5.53 17.96
C VAL A 91 5.73 6.89 18.65
N MET A 92 6.39 6.93 19.81
CA MET A 92 6.63 8.16 20.56
C MET A 92 7.97 8.81 20.20
N ALA A 93 8.13 10.09 20.57
CA ALA A 93 9.42 10.77 20.49
C ALA A 93 10.39 10.16 21.53
N PRO A 94 11.68 9.96 21.19
CA PRO A 94 12.66 9.42 22.13
C PRO A 94 13.09 10.43 23.20
N VAL A 95 12.81 11.72 22.99
CA VAL A 95 13.11 12.83 23.89
C VAL A 95 11.96 13.83 23.83
N GLY A 96 11.84 14.69 24.83
CA GLY A 96 10.93 15.84 24.79
C GLY A 96 11.20 16.72 23.56
N ARG A 97 10.13 17.25 22.96
CA ARG A 97 10.20 18.03 21.72
C ARG A 97 9.58 19.39 21.93
N ASP A 98 10.37 20.43 21.73
CA ASP A 98 9.90 21.80 21.80
C ASP A 98 8.96 22.13 20.64
N ALA A 99 8.07 23.10 20.83
CA ALA A 99 7.13 23.56 19.81
C ALA A 99 7.82 24.02 18.51
N ASN A 100 9.00 24.65 18.63
CA ASN A 100 9.77 25.18 17.50
C ASN A 100 10.67 24.14 16.80
N ALA A 101 10.64 22.86 17.21
CA ALA A 101 11.43 21.81 16.56
C ALA A 101 10.95 21.53 15.12
N PHE A 102 9.65 21.71 14.86
CA PHE A 102 9.01 21.51 13.56
C PHE A 102 9.41 20.19 12.88
N ASP A 103 9.37 19.08 13.62
CA ASP A 103 9.66 17.73 13.14
C ASP A 103 8.89 17.32 11.86
N PRO A 104 7.61 17.70 11.63
CA PRO A 104 6.96 17.46 10.33
C PRO A 104 7.74 18.03 9.14
N GLY A 105 8.45 19.14 9.32
CA GLY A 105 9.29 19.76 8.29
C GLY A 105 10.50 18.92 7.87
N ALA A 106 10.92 17.95 8.68
CA ALA A 106 12.01 17.03 8.33
C ALA A 106 11.60 15.99 7.27
N LYS A 107 10.29 15.83 7.02
CA LYS A 107 9.79 14.95 5.96
C LYS A 107 9.58 15.75 4.68
N TYR A 108 10.46 15.59 3.69
CA TYR A 108 10.48 16.30 2.39
C TYR A 108 9.10 16.70 1.81
N HIS A 109 8.14 15.78 1.78
CA HIS A 109 6.82 16.01 1.21
C HIS A 109 6.02 17.12 1.90
N VAL A 110 6.29 17.39 3.18
CA VAL A 110 5.67 18.48 3.94
C VAL A 110 6.14 19.86 3.44
N PRO A 111 7.44 20.24 3.52
CA PRO A 111 7.90 21.54 3.03
C PRO A 111 7.82 21.68 1.50
N ALA A 112 7.87 20.58 0.74
CA ALA A 112 7.66 20.61 -0.71
C ALA A 112 6.18 20.71 -1.12
N ASN A 113 5.26 20.71 -0.15
CA ASN A 113 3.81 20.72 -0.37
C ASN A 113 3.31 19.62 -1.33
N VAL A 114 3.90 18.42 -1.26
CA VAL A 114 3.51 17.27 -2.08
C VAL A 114 2.55 16.38 -1.29
N PRO A 115 1.30 16.16 -1.73
CA PRO A 115 0.32 15.26 -1.08
C PRO A 115 0.91 13.88 -0.77
N TYR A 116 0.78 13.42 0.48
CA TYR A 116 1.29 12.11 0.89
C TYR A 116 0.23 11.00 0.77
N THR A 117 -1.05 11.39 0.75
CA THR A 117 -2.23 10.53 0.54
C THR A 117 -2.13 9.73 -0.74
N ARG A 118 -1.41 10.22 -1.77
CA ARG A 118 -1.17 9.47 -3.01
C ARG A 118 -0.57 8.09 -2.74
N TYR A 119 0.39 8.00 -1.82
CA TYR A 119 1.03 6.74 -1.48
C TYR A 119 0.12 5.85 -0.63
N PHE A 120 -0.66 6.44 0.28
CA PHE A 120 -1.66 5.70 1.07
C PHE A 120 -2.70 5.03 0.16
N LEU A 121 -3.26 5.79 -0.79
CA LEU A 121 -4.24 5.27 -1.75
C LEU A 121 -3.60 4.25 -2.69
N ALA A 122 -2.38 4.51 -3.16
CA ALA A 122 -1.64 3.58 -4.00
C ALA A 122 -1.45 2.23 -3.32
N HIS A 123 -1.20 2.23 -2.01
CA HIS A 123 -1.05 0.99 -1.26
C HIS A 123 -2.32 0.15 -1.20
N ILE A 124 -3.50 0.76 -1.29
CA ILE A 124 -4.78 0.04 -1.36
C ILE A 124 -5.03 -0.44 -2.79
N LEU A 125 -4.88 0.48 -3.75
CA LEU A 125 -5.13 0.23 -5.17
C LEU A 125 -4.21 -0.85 -5.74
N GLN A 126 -2.92 -0.88 -5.38
CA GLN A 126 -1.97 -1.86 -5.92
C GLN A 126 -2.44 -3.31 -5.72
N PHE A 127 -2.94 -3.63 -4.53
CA PHE A 127 -3.36 -5.00 -4.21
C PHE A 127 -4.72 -5.30 -4.84
N GLN A 128 -5.61 -4.32 -4.88
CA GLN A 128 -6.92 -4.46 -5.53
C GLN A 128 -6.77 -4.67 -7.04
N PHE A 129 -5.89 -3.92 -7.70
CA PHE A 129 -5.55 -4.12 -9.11
C PHE A 129 -4.89 -5.48 -9.34
N HIS A 130 -3.91 -5.84 -8.51
CA HIS A 130 -3.23 -7.12 -8.64
C HIS A 130 -4.21 -8.29 -8.51
N LYS A 131 -5.11 -8.26 -7.53
CA LYS A 131 -6.17 -9.27 -7.39
C LYS A 131 -7.05 -9.35 -8.63
N ALA A 132 -7.57 -8.22 -9.11
CA ALA A 132 -8.42 -8.21 -10.30
C ALA A 132 -7.71 -8.81 -11.53
N LEU A 133 -6.43 -8.47 -11.72
CA LEU A 133 -5.64 -9.01 -12.82
C LEU A 133 -5.34 -10.51 -12.64
N CYS A 134 -5.12 -10.97 -11.42
CA CYS A 134 -4.98 -12.39 -11.10
C CYS A 134 -6.25 -13.18 -11.38
N ASP A 135 -7.41 -12.62 -11.04
CA ASP A 135 -8.72 -13.21 -11.33
C ASP A 135 -8.92 -13.32 -12.85
N VAL A 136 -8.58 -12.25 -13.61
CA VAL A 136 -8.65 -12.26 -15.09
C VAL A 136 -7.67 -13.26 -15.70
N ALA A 137 -6.46 -13.39 -15.13
CA ALA A 137 -5.47 -14.36 -15.58
C ALA A 137 -5.85 -15.81 -15.25
N GLY A 138 -6.93 -16.05 -14.50
CA GLY A 138 -7.37 -17.38 -14.08
C GLY A 138 -6.45 -18.04 -13.06
N ASP A 139 -5.68 -17.27 -12.28
CA ASP A 139 -4.82 -17.82 -11.22
C ASP A 139 -5.65 -18.07 -9.94
N GLU A 140 -5.97 -19.35 -9.68
CA GLU A 140 -6.74 -19.77 -8.50
C GLU A 140 -5.88 -19.96 -7.23
N GLY A 141 -4.57 -19.69 -7.31
CA GLY A 141 -3.64 -19.86 -6.21
C GLY A 141 -3.74 -18.77 -5.12
N PRO A 142 -2.90 -18.85 -4.08
CA PRO A 142 -2.75 -17.78 -3.11
C PRO A 142 -2.35 -16.48 -3.81
N LEU A 143 -3.02 -15.37 -3.47
CA LEU A 143 -2.81 -14.08 -4.14
C LEU A 143 -1.34 -13.62 -4.11
N ASN A 144 -0.61 -13.91 -3.03
CA ASN A 144 0.83 -13.58 -2.92
C ASN A 144 1.76 -14.40 -3.83
N ARG A 145 1.24 -15.42 -4.51
CA ARG A 145 1.98 -16.26 -5.46
C ARG A 145 1.51 -16.07 -6.91
N CYS A 146 0.43 -15.31 -7.11
CA CYS A 146 -0.09 -15.04 -8.45
C CYS A 146 0.95 -14.32 -9.33
N SER A 147 1.00 -14.69 -10.59
CA SER A 147 1.69 -13.92 -11.63
C SER A 147 0.75 -13.71 -12.81
N ILE A 148 0.70 -12.47 -13.30
CA ILE A 148 -0.07 -12.10 -14.50
C ILE A 148 0.78 -12.23 -15.77
N TYR A 149 2.03 -12.67 -15.64
CA TYR A 149 2.95 -12.85 -16.76
C TYR A 149 2.36 -13.79 -17.81
N GLY A 150 2.45 -13.40 -19.09
CA GLY A 150 1.93 -14.19 -20.20
C GLY A 150 0.41 -14.18 -20.37
N SER A 151 -0.35 -13.52 -19.49
CA SER A 151 -1.81 -13.38 -19.66
C SER A 151 -2.14 -12.20 -20.57
N GLU A 152 -2.52 -12.50 -21.82
CA GLU A 152 -3.02 -11.48 -22.76
C GLU A 152 -4.29 -10.82 -22.24
N GLU A 153 -5.21 -11.61 -21.66
CA GLU A 153 -6.48 -11.14 -21.09
C GLU A 153 -6.26 -10.13 -19.93
N ALA A 154 -5.33 -10.41 -19.02
CA ALA A 154 -4.99 -9.47 -17.95
C ALA A 154 -4.35 -8.19 -18.52
N GLY A 155 -3.53 -8.31 -19.56
CA GLY A 155 -2.96 -7.18 -20.29
C GLY A 155 -4.02 -6.31 -20.95
N GLU A 156 -5.01 -6.90 -21.62
CA GLU A 156 -6.15 -6.20 -22.22
C GLU A 156 -6.98 -5.47 -21.16
N ALA A 157 -7.29 -6.13 -20.04
CA ALA A 157 -8.03 -5.52 -18.93
C ALA A 157 -7.27 -4.33 -18.31
N LEU A 158 -5.95 -4.49 -18.10
CA LEU A 158 -5.11 -3.40 -17.61
C LEU A 158 -5.08 -2.23 -18.60
N ASN A 159 -4.87 -2.49 -19.88
CA ASN A 159 -4.83 -1.46 -20.92
C ASN A 159 -6.15 -0.69 -21.02
N ALA A 160 -7.29 -1.39 -20.94
CA ALA A 160 -8.60 -0.76 -20.96
C ALA A 160 -8.76 0.30 -19.86
N MET A 161 -8.24 0.04 -18.65
CA MET A 161 -8.20 1.05 -17.58
C MET A 161 -7.18 2.16 -17.86
N LEU A 162 -5.96 1.81 -18.32
CA LEU A 162 -4.89 2.77 -18.54
C LEU A 162 -5.21 3.80 -19.64
N GLU A 163 -5.84 3.36 -20.73
CA GLU A 163 -6.23 4.20 -21.87
C GLU A 163 -7.23 5.30 -21.48
N MET A 164 -7.99 5.11 -20.41
CA MET A 164 -8.92 6.13 -19.90
C MET A 164 -8.20 7.38 -19.42
N GLY A 165 -6.96 7.26 -18.91
CA GLY A 165 -6.17 8.39 -18.40
C GLY A 165 -6.94 9.24 -17.39
N GLN A 166 -7.23 10.50 -17.75
CA GLN A 166 -8.04 11.45 -16.96
C GLN A 166 -9.39 11.77 -17.61
N SER A 167 -9.80 11.02 -18.64
CA SER A 167 -11.01 11.32 -19.41
C SER A 167 -12.31 10.98 -18.66
N LYS A 168 -12.22 10.19 -17.59
CA LYS A 168 -13.34 9.70 -16.78
C LYS A 168 -13.06 9.89 -15.28
N PRO A 169 -14.11 9.94 -14.45
CA PRO A 169 -13.96 9.81 -13.00
C PRO A 169 -13.17 8.55 -12.63
N TRP A 170 -12.35 8.64 -11.57
CA TRP A 170 -11.48 7.53 -11.18
C TRP A 170 -12.26 6.27 -10.78
N GLN A 171 -13.49 6.43 -10.30
CA GLN A 171 -14.40 5.34 -9.99
C GLN A 171 -14.73 4.48 -11.22
N GLU A 172 -14.95 5.12 -12.38
CA GLU A 172 -15.20 4.40 -13.63
C GLU A 172 -13.96 3.60 -14.03
N ALA A 173 -12.77 4.22 -13.94
CA ALA A 173 -11.51 3.52 -14.23
C ALA A 173 -11.28 2.33 -13.28
N LEU A 174 -11.52 2.51 -11.98
CA LEU A 174 -11.42 1.43 -10.99
C LEU A 174 -12.39 0.30 -11.33
N GLN A 175 -13.63 0.63 -11.70
CA GLN A 175 -14.65 -0.34 -12.03
C GLN A 175 -14.35 -1.12 -13.31
N THR A 176 -13.75 -0.48 -14.32
CA THR A 176 -13.32 -1.13 -15.55
C THR A 176 -12.36 -2.30 -15.28
N LEU A 177 -11.41 -2.13 -14.35
CA LEU A 177 -10.46 -3.20 -14.03
C LEU A 177 -10.98 -4.17 -12.96
N THR A 178 -11.59 -3.65 -11.89
CA THR A 178 -11.86 -4.42 -10.67
C THR A 178 -13.32 -4.89 -10.54
N GLY A 179 -14.20 -4.43 -11.42
CA GLY A 179 -15.64 -4.68 -11.34
C GLY A 179 -16.38 -3.86 -10.28
N THR A 180 -15.69 -3.03 -9.48
CA THR A 180 -16.29 -2.17 -8.45
C THR A 180 -15.77 -0.73 -8.53
N ASP A 181 -16.60 0.23 -8.14
CA ASP A 181 -16.27 1.65 -8.04
C ASP A 181 -15.65 2.04 -6.69
N LYS A 182 -15.45 1.07 -5.78
CA LYS A 182 -14.97 1.28 -4.41
C LYS A 182 -13.56 0.75 -4.20
N MET A 183 -12.75 1.54 -3.51
CA MET A 183 -11.46 1.06 -3.00
C MET A 183 -11.68 0.03 -1.89
N ASP A 184 -10.94 -1.08 -1.94
CA ASP A 184 -11.08 -2.20 -1.00
C ASP A 184 -9.74 -2.62 -0.39
N ALA A 185 -9.54 -2.22 0.88
CA ALA A 185 -8.35 -2.58 1.66
C ALA A 185 -8.36 -4.04 2.16
N SER A 186 -9.46 -4.79 2.04
CA SER A 186 -9.52 -6.20 2.46
C SER A 186 -8.58 -7.08 1.61
N THR A 187 -8.30 -6.66 0.37
CA THR A 187 -7.36 -7.36 -0.52
C THR A 187 -5.93 -7.39 0.02
N ILE A 188 -5.54 -6.36 0.79
CA ILE A 188 -4.26 -6.36 1.50
C ILE A 188 -4.21 -7.54 2.49
N VAL A 189 -5.27 -7.71 3.28
CA VAL A 189 -5.35 -8.79 4.28
C VAL A 189 -5.26 -10.16 3.58
N ASN A 190 -5.96 -10.33 2.47
CA ASN A 190 -5.92 -11.56 1.67
C ASN A 190 -4.51 -11.86 1.15
N TYR A 191 -3.80 -10.85 0.61
CA TYR A 191 -2.42 -11.00 0.14
C TYR A 191 -1.47 -11.44 1.28
N PHE A 192 -1.59 -10.84 2.46
CA PHE A 192 -0.74 -11.15 3.61
C PHE A 192 -1.28 -12.27 4.50
N GLN A 193 -2.30 -13.02 4.09
CA GLN A 193 -2.96 -14.01 4.94
C GLN A 193 -1.99 -15.06 5.54
N PRO A 194 -1.03 -15.63 4.79
CA PRO A 194 -0.06 -16.58 5.37
C PRO A 194 0.80 -15.94 6.47
N LEU A 195 1.26 -14.71 6.25
CA LEU A 195 2.02 -13.95 7.25
C LEU A 195 1.15 -13.62 8.46
N LYS A 196 -0.10 -13.21 8.24
CA LYS A 196 -1.02 -12.90 9.33
C LYS A 196 -1.25 -14.12 10.22
N THR A 197 -1.53 -15.28 9.63
CA THR A 197 -1.68 -16.54 10.39
C THR A 197 -0.43 -16.85 11.19
N TRP A 198 0.76 -16.68 10.60
CA TRP A 198 2.02 -16.88 11.32
C TRP A 198 2.20 -15.88 12.47
N LEU A 199 1.93 -14.59 12.26
CA LEU A 199 2.02 -13.55 13.29
C LEU A 199 1.03 -13.78 14.44
N ASP A 200 -0.20 -14.20 14.14
CA ASP A 200 -1.21 -14.53 15.15
C ASP A 200 -0.71 -15.67 16.05
N GLU A 201 -0.02 -16.68 15.49
CA GLU A 201 0.62 -17.76 16.26
C GLU A 201 1.78 -17.25 17.12
N GLN A 202 2.69 -16.46 16.53
CA GLN A 202 3.86 -15.94 17.26
C GLN A 202 3.50 -14.98 18.40
N ASN A 203 2.33 -14.34 18.32
CA ASN A 203 1.91 -13.33 19.27
C ASN A 203 0.86 -13.82 20.28
N LYS A 204 0.53 -15.12 20.34
CA LYS A 204 -0.48 -15.67 21.28
C LYS A 204 -0.26 -15.26 22.74
N ASP A 205 0.99 -15.23 23.17
CA ASP A 205 1.37 -14.90 24.56
C ASP A 205 1.88 -13.46 24.71
N ARG A 206 1.62 -12.60 23.72
CA ARG A 206 2.05 -11.19 23.70
C ARG A 206 0.86 -10.26 23.81
N GLN A 207 1.09 -9.09 24.39
CA GLN A 207 0.14 -7.99 24.33
C GLN A 207 0.28 -7.29 22.97
N CYS A 208 -0.78 -7.33 22.17
CA CYS A 208 -0.85 -6.64 20.89
C CYS A 208 -1.55 -5.28 21.07
N GLY A 209 -0.90 -4.22 20.59
CA GLY A 209 -1.31 -2.83 20.81
C GLY A 209 -0.27 -2.07 21.63
N TRP A 210 -0.50 -0.78 21.79
CA TRP A 210 0.32 0.14 22.58
C TRP A 210 -0.58 1.02 23.44
#